data_AF-A0A961BYT1-F1
#
_entry.id   AF-A0A961BYT1-F1
#
_cell.length_a   1.000
_cell.length_b   1.000
_cell.length_c   1.000
_cell.angle_alpha   90.00
_cell.angle_beta   90.00
_cell.angle_gamma   90.00
#
_symmetry.space_group_name_H-M   'P 1'
#
loop_
_entity.id
_entity.type
_entity.pdbx_description
1 polymer ?
#
loop_
_entity_poly.entity_id
_entity_poly.type
_entity_poly.pdbx_seq_one_letter_code
_entity_poly.pdbx_strand_id
1 'polypeptide(L)'
;MSANPPTGDGPVGDAGVGETPAREAPAREAPAREAPPSEAPSGSPGRDDADRQRAGRRGGERAPLTGSRTKARRAALDLLFEADQRGLNADRLLTERLAAPVTEAPLRDYTVQIVRGVVQHWRTIDEALGTYSQGWSVERMPAVDRALLRVGTWEILFNDDVPDAVATQQAVELATALSTDESPSFVNGLLSRIAEVKDTIDRG
;
A
#
# COMPACT_ATOMS: atom_id res chain seq x y z
N MET A 1 73.92 20.19 11.41
CA MET A 1 73.07 21.39 11.52
C MET A 1 72.83 21.94 10.12
N SER A 2 71.56 22.22 9.82
CA SER A 2 70.94 22.94 8.70
C SER A 2 71.83 23.48 7.58
N ALA A 3 71.44 23.26 6.32
CA ALA A 3 70.42 24.08 5.67
C ALA A 3 70.23 23.65 4.20
N ASN A 4 68.99 23.66 3.73
CA ASN A 4 68.69 23.90 2.32
C ASN A 4 67.39 24.70 2.25
N PRO A 5 67.35 25.85 1.55
CA PRO A 5 66.11 26.49 1.10
C PRO A 5 66.11 26.62 -0.45
N PRO A 6 65.06 27.18 -1.09
CA PRO A 6 64.13 26.39 -1.90
C PRO A 6 64.27 26.62 -3.41
N THR A 7 63.82 25.65 -4.22
CA THR A 7 63.57 25.84 -5.65
C THR A 7 62.11 26.22 -5.86
N GLY A 8 61.88 27.39 -6.44
CA GLY A 8 60.60 27.82 -6.95
C GLY A 8 60.55 27.75 -8.48
N ASP A 9 59.39 27.27 -8.94
CA ASP A 9 58.59 27.77 -10.07
C ASP A 9 58.80 27.21 -11.51
N GLY A 10 57.88 26.28 -11.84
CA GLY A 10 57.13 26.21 -13.10
C GLY A 10 57.77 25.59 -14.36
N PRO A 11 56.99 25.23 -15.40
CA PRO A 11 55.53 25.32 -15.55
C PRO A 11 54.81 24.02 -15.98
N VAL A 12 53.49 24.08 -15.79
CA VAL A 12 52.37 23.29 -16.33
C VAL A 12 52.59 22.53 -17.65
N GLY A 13 52.23 21.24 -17.62
CA GLY A 13 51.96 20.40 -18.78
C GLY A 13 50.68 19.60 -18.55
N ASP A 14 49.65 19.94 -19.31
CA ASP A 14 48.34 19.29 -19.42
C ASP A 14 48.47 17.93 -20.13
N ALA A 15 47.95 16.86 -19.51
CA ALA A 15 47.49 15.65 -20.21
C ALA A 15 46.95 14.59 -19.24
N GLY A 16 45.69 14.18 -19.45
CA GLY A 16 45.28 12.79 -19.20
C GLY A 16 44.34 12.55 -18.03
N VAL A 17 43.14 13.11 -18.07
CA VAL A 17 42.00 12.56 -17.32
C VAL A 17 41.56 11.28 -18.03
N GLY A 18 41.82 10.13 -17.40
CA GLY A 18 41.47 8.81 -17.89
C GLY A 18 40.89 7.95 -16.77
N GLU A 19 39.96 8.49 -15.99
CA GLU A 19 39.20 7.70 -15.03
C GLU A 19 38.17 6.88 -15.82
N THR A 20 38.43 5.58 -15.92
CA THR A 20 37.49 4.62 -16.53
C THR A 20 36.37 4.39 -15.53
N PRO A 21 35.09 4.71 -15.83
CA PRO A 21 34.02 4.40 -14.89
C PRO A 21 33.89 2.89 -14.77
N ALA A 22 33.86 2.40 -13.53
CA ALA A 22 33.48 1.04 -13.22
C ALA A 22 32.11 0.77 -13.87
N ARG A 23 32.09 -0.13 -14.85
CA ARG A 23 30.86 -0.62 -15.46
C ARG A 23 30.04 -1.30 -14.36
N GLU A 24 28.99 -0.62 -13.96
CA GLU A 24 27.91 -1.18 -13.15
C GLU A 24 27.37 -2.41 -13.89
N ALA A 25 27.49 -3.58 -13.26
CA ALA A 25 26.94 -4.81 -13.82
C ALA A 25 25.42 -4.64 -13.92
N PRO A 26 24.77 -5.02 -15.05
CA PRO A 26 23.32 -4.94 -15.13
C PRO A 26 22.73 -5.82 -14.03
N ALA A 27 21.85 -5.21 -13.22
CA ALA A 27 20.97 -5.93 -12.32
C ALA A 27 20.36 -7.09 -13.10
N ARG A 28 20.61 -8.32 -12.66
CA ARG A 28 20.01 -9.51 -13.26
C ARG A 28 18.51 -9.35 -13.11
N GLU A 29 17.86 -9.01 -14.22
CA GLU A 29 16.41 -8.99 -14.33
C GLU A 29 15.94 -10.41 -14.02
N ALA A 30 15.34 -10.59 -12.84
CA ALA A 30 14.71 -11.84 -12.47
C ALA A 30 13.62 -12.12 -13.52
N PRO A 31 13.49 -13.35 -14.03
CA PRO A 31 12.49 -13.64 -15.05
C PRO A 31 11.11 -13.29 -14.52
N ALA A 32 10.36 -12.52 -15.31
CA ALA A 32 8.95 -12.21 -15.07
C ALA A 32 8.21 -13.53 -14.82
N ARG A 33 7.84 -13.79 -13.56
CA ARG A 33 6.95 -14.89 -13.24
C ARG A 33 5.54 -14.45 -13.63
N GLU A 34 4.91 -15.25 -14.47
CA GLU A 34 3.50 -15.10 -14.88
C GLU A 34 2.59 -14.79 -13.68
N ALA A 35 1.50 -14.08 -13.97
CA ALA A 35 0.35 -13.95 -13.09
C ALA A 35 -0.01 -15.34 -12.50
N PRO A 36 -0.54 -15.39 -11.27
CA PRO A 36 -0.68 -16.65 -10.56
C PRO A 36 -1.47 -17.67 -11.39
N PRO A 37 -1.05 -18.95 -11.44
CA PRO A 37 -1.98 -20.01 -11.75
C PRO A 37 -3.05 -20.02 -10.65
N SER A 38 -4.31 -20.06 -11.08
CA SER A 38 -5.48 -20.31 -10.23
C SER A 38 -5.36 -21.68 -9.59
N GLU A 39 -4.62 -21.81 -8.48
CA GLU A 39 -4.60 -23.04 -7.66
C GLU A 39 -4.04 -22.75 -6.25
N ALA A 40 -4.95 -22.55 -5.30
CA ALA A 40 -4.66 -22.67 -3.87
C ALA A 40 -4.51 -24.16 -3.49
N PRO A 41 -3.74 -24.50 -2.43
CA PRO A 41 -3.56 -25.89 -2.03
C PRO A 41 -4.88 -26.53 -1.59
N SER A 42 -5.35 -27.50 -2.37
CA SER A 42 -6.38 -28.45 -1.96
C SER A 42 -5.80 -29.44 -0.96
N GLY A 43 -6.39 -29.51 0.24
CA GLY A 43 -6.20 -30.66 1.11
C GLY A 43 -6.46 -30.41 2.59
N SER A 44 -7.64 -30.82 3.05
CA SER A 44 -7.78 -31.66 4.26
C SER A 44 -9.07 -32.49 4.16
N PRO A 45 -9.07 -33.73 4.69
CA PRO A 45 -9.79 -34.84 4.11
C PRO A 45 -11.26 -34.86 4.50
N GLY A 46 -12.08 -35.34 3.55
CA GLY A 46 -13.51 -35.50 3.72
C GLY A 46 -13.90 -36.72 4.57
N ARG A 47 -15.21 -36.71 4.86
CA ARG A 47 -16.22 -37.79 4.83
C ARG A 47 -17.24 -37.47 5.93
N ASP A 48 -18.55 -37.63 5.80
CA ASP A 48 -19.50 -37.84 4.71
C ASP A 48 -20.89 -37.70 5.39
N ASP A 49 -21.90 -37.42 4.57
CA ASP A 49 -23.31 -37.79 4.76
C ASP A 49 -24.14 -37.16 5.89
N ALA A 50 -25.05 -36.29 5.47
CA ALA A 50 -26.48 -36.61 5.35
C ALA A 50 -27.37 -35.42 5.73
N ASP A 51 -27.81 -34.72 4.68
CA ASP A 51 -29.21 -34.40 4.43
C ASP A 51 -30.10 -34.11 5.65
N ARG A 52 -30.38 -32.82 5.86
CA ARG A 52 -31.77 -32.41 6.08
C ARG A 52 -31.97 -30.93 5.78
N GLN A 53 -32.73 -30.69 4.71
CA GLN A 53 -33.33 -29.41 4.39
C GLN A 53 -33.92 -28.71 5.62
N ARG A 54 -33.55 -27.45 5.82
CA ARG A 54 -34.56 -26.41 6.09
C ARG A 54 -34.08 -25.02 5.67
N ALA A 55 -34.50 -24.67 4.46
CA ALA A 55 -35.06 -23.38 4.07
C ALA A 55 -34.68 -22.13 4.90
N GLY A 56 -33.95 -21.24 4.22
CA GLY A 56 -34.42 -19.87 4.02
C GLY A 56 -34.18 -18.90 5.17
N ARG A 57 -33.17 -18.04 4.98
CA ARG A 57 -33.27 -16.59 5.20
C ARG A 57 -32.17 -15.88 4.41
N ARG A 58 -32.58 -15.45 3.21
CA ARG A 58 -32.21 -14.23 2.48
C ARG A 58 -30.77 -13.73 2.68
N GLY A 59 -30.00 -13.78 1.59
CA GLY A 59 -28.95 -12.79 1.36
C GLY A 59 -29.53 -11.42 1.66
N GLY A 60 -29.02 -10.80 2.73
CA GLY A 60 -29.37 -9.44 3.05
C GLY A 60 -28.88 -8.58 1.90
N GLU A 61 -29.81 -7.89 1.26
CA GLU A 61 -29.54 -6.76 0.38
C GLU A 61 -28.52 -5.86 1.09
N ARG A 62 -27.24 -5.92 0.69
CA ARG A 62 -26.19 -5.07 1.25
C ARG A 62 -26.61 -3.63 0.96
N ALA A 63 -26.86 -2.86 2.01
CA ALA A 63 -27.23 -1.45 1.89
C ALA A 63 -26.22 -0.73 0.98
N PRO A 64 -26.69 0.21 0.15
CA PRO A 64 -25.84 0.83 -0.87
C PRO A 64 -24.66 1.57 -0.24
N LEU A 65 -23.56 1.66 -1.00
CA LEU A 65 -22.29 2.32 -0.67
C LEU A 65 -22.43 3.86 -0.63
N THR A 66 -23.45 4.35 0.04
CA THR A 66 -23.89 5.74 0.01
C THR A 66 -23.66 6.39 1.37
N GLY A 67 -22.42 6.28 1.86
CA GLY A 67 -21.95 6.99 3.04
C GLY A 67 -20.96 8.10 2.66
N SER A 68 -21.00 9.24 3.36
CA SER A 68 -19.98 10.29 3.22
C SER A 68 -18.57 9.75 3.45
N ARG A 69 -18.41 8.80 4.40
CA ARG A 69 -17.15 8.11 4.69
C ARG A 69 -16.72 7.16 3.57
N THR A 70 -17.63 6.41 2.96
CA THR A 70 -17.30 5.54 1.81
C THR A 70 -16.80 6.35 0.62
N LYS A 71 -17.44 7.49 0.32
CA LYS A 71 -16.96 8.43 -0.70
C LYS A 71 -15.58 9.01 -0.35
N ALA A 72 -15.36 9.32 0.92
CA ALA A 72 -14.08 9.84 1.39
C ALA A 72 -12.94 8.79 1.29
N ARG A 73 -13.21 7.52 1.64
CA ARG A 73 -12.27 6.41 1.48
C ARG A 73 -11.89 6.20 0.02
N ARG A 74 -12.87 6.21 -0.88
CA ARG A 74 -12.61 6.11 -2.32
C ARG A 74 -11.73 7.26 -2.81
N ALA A 75 -12.02 8.51 -2.42
CA ALA A 75 -11.17 9.63 -2.81
C ALA A 75 -9.75 9.54 -2.23
N ALA A 76 -9.58 9.00 -1.02
CA ALA A 76 -8.26 8.77 -0.43
C ALA A 76 -7.50 7.66 -1.17
N LEU A 77 -8.18 6.56 -1.49
CA LEU A 77 -7.68 5.48 -2.34
C LEU A 77 -7.19 6.02 -3.69
N ASP A 78 -8.03 6.78 -4.40
CA ASP A 78 -7.72 7.32 -5.73
C ASP A 78 -6.46 8.18 -5.68
N LEU A 79 -6.30 9.01 -4.63
CA LEU A 79 -5.13 9.86 -4.44
C LEU A 79 -3.87 9.06 -4.12
N LEU A 80 -3.95 8.08 -3.22
CA LEU A 80 -2.82 7.21 -2.87
C LEU A 80 -2.38 6.35 -4.06
N PHE A 81 -3.34 5.82 -4.82
CA PHE A 81 -3.08 5.10 -6.06
C PHE A 81 -2.41 6.00 -7.10
N GLU A 82 -2.91 7.22 -7.32
CA GLU A 82 -2.31 8.16 -8.26
C GLU A 82 -0.87 8.52 -7.87
N ALA A 83 -0.63 8.78 -6.58
CA ALA A 83 0.71 9.06 -6.09
C ALA A 83 1.67 7.90 -6.35
N ASP A 84 1.25 6.67 -6.04
CA ASP A 84 2.02 5.44 -6.25
C ASP A 84 2.35 5.23 -7.73
N GLN A 85 1.35 5.32 -8.60
CA GLN A 85 1.49 5.13 -10.05
C GLN A 85 2.40 6.17 -10.71
N ARG A 86 2.44 7.39 -10.16
CA ARG A 86 3.26 8.50 -10.68
C ARG A 86 4.61 8.62 -9.96
N GLY A 87 4.91 7.79 -8.97
CA GLY A 87 6.10 7.91 -8.12
C GLY A 87 6.17 9.24 -7.36
N LEU A 88 5.02 9.81 -7.00
CA LEU A 88 4.91 11.08 -6.30
C LEU A 88 4.81 10.89 -4.79
N ASN A 89 5.22 11.92 -4.06
CA ASN A 89 4.93 12.01 -2.64
C ASN A 89 3.44 12.34 -2.44
N ALA A 90 2.71 11.46 -1.75
CA ALA A 90 1.26 11.59 -1.55
C ALA A 90 0.85 12.85 -0.75
N ASP A 91 1.69 13.32 0.18
CA ASP A 91 1.42 14.56 0.94
C ASP A 91 1.54 15.81 0.05
N ARG A 92 2.50 15.82 -0.87
CA ARG A 92 2.59 16.87 -1.89
C ARG A 92 1.36 16.86 -2.81
N LEU A 93 0.96 15.70 -3.30
CA LEU A 93 -0.24 15.57 -4.14
C LEU A 93 -1.50 16.02 -3.39
N LEU A 94 -1.64 15.66 -2.11
CA LEU A 94 -2.73 16.14 -1.26
C LEU A 94 -2.72 17.65 -1.11
N THR A 95 -1.55 18.25 -0.87
CA THR A 95 -1.39 19.70 -0.73
C THR A 95 -1.80 20.42 -2.02
N GLU A 96 -1.40 19.90 -3.19
CA GLU A 96 -1.83 20.43 -4.49
C GLU A 96 -3.35 20.36 -4.66
N ARG A 97 -3.98 19.22 -4.31
CA ARG A 97 -5.45 19.06 -4.39
C ARG A 97 -6.21 19.97 -3.43
N LEU A 98 -5.66 20.28 -2.26
CA LEU A 98 -6.25 21.22 -1.32
C LEU A 98 -6.12 22.68 -1.76
N ALA A 99 -5.09 23.00 -2.54
CA ALA A 99 -4.88 24.32 -3.12
C ALA A 99 -5.62 24.53 -4.45
N ALA A 100 -6.31 23.51 -4.96
CA ALA A 100 -7.03 23.56 -6.23
C ALA A 100 -8.14 24.64 -6.22
N PRO A 101 -8.45 25.26 -7.37
CA PRO A 101 -9.46 26.31 -7.45
C PRO A 101 -10.83 25.85 -6.97
N VAL A 102 -11.63 26.78 -6.43
CA VAL A 102 -12.99 26.55 -5.90
C VAL A 102 -13.97 25.92 -6.92
N THR A 103 -13.64 25.98 -8.22
CA THR A 103 -14.42 25.31 -9.27
C THR A 103 -14.34 23.79 -9.21
N GLU A 104 -13.36 23.23 -8.50
CA GLU A 104 -13.25 21.80 -8.23
C GLU A 104 -13.96 21.44 -6.91
N ALA A 105 -14.54 20.25 -6.85
CA ALA A 105 -15.19 19.79 -5.62
C ALA A 105 -14.14 19.63 -4.51
N PRO A 106 -14.32 20.28 -3.34
CA PRO A 106 -13.34 20.19 -2.26
C PRO A 106 -13.23 18.76 -1.74
N LEU A 107 -12.02 18.39 -1.33
CA LEU A 107 -11.80 17.12 -0.64
C LEU A 107 -12.56 17.10 0.68
N ARG A 108 -13.12 15.94 1.01
CA ARG A 108 -13.80 15.73 2.29
C ARG A 108 -12.75 15.71 3.39
N ASP A 109 -13.07 16.25 4.57
CA ASP A 109 -12.16 16.24 5.73
C ASP A 109 -11.64 14.83 6.03
N TYR A 110 -12.51 13.82 5.94
CA TYR A 110 -12.12 12.44 6.17
C TYR A 110 -11.15 11.89 5.12
N THR A 111 -11.22 12.36 3.87
CA THR A 111 -10.22 12.03 2.84
C THR A 111 -8.85 12.58 3.22
N VAL A 112 -8.81 13.83 3.67
CA VAL A 112 -7.58 14.50 4.10
C VAL A 112 -6.98 13.78 5.32
N GLN A 113 -7.82 13.41 6.29
CA GLN A 113 -7.42 12.68 7.48
C GLN A 113 -6.78 11.33 7.12
N ILE A 114 -7.43 10.53 6.27
CA ILE A 114 -6.90 9.24 5.82
C ILE A 114 -5.53 9.43 5.17
N VAL A 115 -5.42 10.31 4.17
CA VAL A 115 -4.17 10.46 3.39
C VAL A 115 -3.04 10.95 4.29
N ARG A 116 -3.27 11.97 5.13
CA ARG A 116 -2.25 12.45 6.08
C ARG A 116 -1.83 11.37 7.07
N GLY A 117 -2.80 10.63 7.60
CA GLY A 117 -2.54 9.54 8.53
C GLY A 117 -1.72 8.41 7.90
N VAL A 118 -2.06 8.01 6.67
CA VAL A 118 -1.28 7.03 5.90
C VAL A 118 0.14 7.52 5.67
N VAL A 119 0.33 8.79 5.26
CA VAL A 119 1.67 9.36 5.07
C VAL A 119 2.46 9.38 6.38
N GLN A 120 1.85 9.84 7.47
CA GLN A 120 2.48 9.98 8.77
C GLN A 120 2.98 8.63 9.31
N HIS A 121 2.21 7.56 9.08
CA HIS A 121 2.49 6.22 9.58
C HIS A 121 2.95 5.26 8.48
N TRP A 122 3.42 5.78 7.35
CA TRP A 122 3.76 5.00 6.14
C TRP A 122 4.63 3.78 6.47
N ARG A 123 5.74 4.00 7.19
CA ARG A 123 6.67 2.94 7.56
C ARG A 123 5.99 1.83 8.34
N THR A 124 5.27 2.15 9.40
CA THR A 124 4.57 1.15 10.25
C THR A 124 3.50 0.41 9.47
N ILE A 125 2.75 1.11 8.61
CA ILE A 125 1.71 0.51 7.77
C ILE A 125 2.32 -0.49 6.78
N ASP A 126 3.32 -0.07 6.00
CA ASP A 126 3.94 -0.94 5.00
C ASP A 126 4.72 -2.11 5.66
N GLU A 127 5.33 -1.91 6.83
CA GLU A 127 5.96 -2.98 7.63
C GLU A 127 4.92 -4.00 8.12
N ALA A 128 3.78 -3.55 8.63
CA ALA A 128 2.69 -4.44 9.05
C ALA A 128 2.15 -5.24 7.85
N LEU A 129 1.90 -4.57 6.72
CA LEU A 129 1.45 -5.22 5.50
C LEU A 129 2.45 -6.28 5.01
N GLY A 130 3.74 -5.95 4.96
CA GLY A 130 4.79 -6.87 4.54
C GLY A 130 4.99 -8.05 5.50
N THR A 131 4.80 -7.84 6.80
CA THR A 131 4.94 -8.89 7.82
C THR A 131 3.82 -9.93 7.73
N TYR A 132 2.59 -9.49 7.48
CA TYR A 132 1.41 -10.37 7.57
C TYR A 132 0.87 -10.86 6.21
N SER A 133 1.44 -10.42 5.09
CA SER A 133 1.02 -10.81 3.73
C SER A 133 1.40 -12.24 3.28
N GLN A 134 1.74 -13.14 4.21
CA GLN A 134 1.97 -14.58 3.95
C GLN A 134 2.91 -14.87 2.74
N GLY A 135 4.04 -14.17 2.64
CA GLY A 135 5.05 -14.40 1.59
C GLY A 135 4.83 -13.67 0.25
N TRP A 136 3.78 -12.84 0.15
CA TRP A 136 3.57 -11.94 -0.98
C TRP A 136 4.17 -10.57 -0.69
N SER A 137 5.06 -10.08 -1.55
CA SER A 137 5.56 -8.70 -1.36
C SER A 137 4.46 -7.70 -1.69
N VAL A 138 4.35 -6.64 -0.89
CA VAL A 138 3.37 -5.54 -1.06
C VAL A 138 3.46 -4.93 -2.46
N GLU A 139 4.66 -4.86 -3.02
CA GLU A 139 4.93 -4.34 -4.37
C GLU A 139 4.29 -5.18 -5.48
N ARG A 140 4.06 -6.47 -5.27
CA ARG A 140 3.44 -7.38 -6.25
C ARG A 140 1.91 -7.38 -6.21
N MET A 141 1.31 -6.73 -5.21
CA MET A 141 -0.14 -6.58 -5.13
C MET A 141 -0.65 -5.66 -6.26
N PRO A 142 -1.89 -5.86 -6.74
CA PRO A 142 -2.55 -4.85 -7.57
C PRO A 142 -2.45 -3.47 -6.91
N ALA A 143 -2.14 -2.43 -7.69
CA ALA A 143 -1.90 -1.10 -7.13
C ALA A 143 -3.12 -0.56 -6.37
N VAL A 144 -4.33 -0.90 -6.82
CA VAL A 144 -5.59 -0.61 -6.10
C VAL A 144 -5.62 -1.32 -4.75
N ASP A 145 -5.32 -2.62 -4.69
CA ASP A 145 -5.31 -3.38 -3.44
C ASP A 145 -4.27 -2.85 -2.45
N ARG A 146 -3.07 -2.52 -2.94
CA ARG A 146 -2.01 -1.92 -2.10
C ARG A 146 -2.46 -0.59 -1.50
N ALA A 147 -3.01 0.32 -2.31
CA ALA A 147 -3.53 1.59 -1.81
C ALA A 147 -4.69 1.37 -0.80
N LEU A 148 -5.56 0.41 -1.08
CA LEU A 148 -6.72 0.10 -0.23
C LEU A 148 -6.31 -0.51 1.10
N LEU A 149 -5.34 -1.41 1.09
CA LEU A 149 -4.75 -2.02 2.28
C LEU A 149 -4.05 -0.98 3.16
N ARG A 150 -3.38 0.01 2.57
CA ARG A 150 -2.81 1.14 3.33
C ARG A 150 -3.91 1.95 4.02
N VAL A 151 -5.01 2.25 3.33
CA VAL A 151 -6.19 2.93 3.94
C VAL A 151 -6.77 2.11 5.09
N GLY A 152 -7.08 0.82 4.86
CA GLY A 152 -7.68 -0.04 5.87
C GLY A 152 -6.78 -0.27 7.09
N THR A 153 -5.48 -0.46 6.86
CA THR A 153 -4.50 -0.63 7.94
C THR A 153 -4.37 0.63 8.77
N TRP A 154 -4.36 1.81 8.13
CA TRP A 154 -4.36 3.07 8.86
C TRP A 154 -5.59 3.20 9.76
N GLU A 155 -6.79 2.89 9.25
CA GLU A 155 -8.00 2.94 10.06
C GLU A 155 -7.93 1.99 11.28
N ILE A 156 -7.47 0.75 11.08
CA ILE A 156 -7.38 -0.27 12.15
C ILE A 156 -6.37 0.10 13.23
N LEU A 157 -5.22 0.67 12.85
CA LEU A 157 -4.11 0.89 13.78
C LEU A 157 -4.15 2.28 14.45
N PHE A 158 -4.69 3.29 13.77
CA PHE A 158 -4.51 4.69 14.16
C PHE A 158 -5.81 5.51 14.19
N ASN A 159 -6.97 4.91 13.93
CA ASN A 159 -8.25 5.62 13.95
C ASN A 159 -9.29 4.93 14.84
N ASP A 160 -9.24 5.23 16.14
CA ASP A 160 -10.13 4.67 17.15
C ASP A 160 -11.63 5.03 16.94
N ASP A 161 -11.94 6.01 16.09
CA ASP A 161 -13.33 6.36 15.73
C ASP A 161 -13.96 5.36 14.74
N VAL A 162 -13.19 4.43 14.20
CA VAL A 162 -13.64 3.43 13.23
C VAL A 162 -13.45 2.03 13.82
N PRO A 163 -14.55 1.30 14.12
CA PRO A 163 -14.41 -0.09 14.56
C PRO A 163 -13.70 -0.94 13.52
N ASP A 164 -12.77 -1.80 13.94
CA ASP A 164 -11.95 -2.64 13.06
C ASP A 164 -12.80 -3.42 12.03
N ALA A 165 -13.92 -4.01 12.47
CA ALA A 165 -14.83 -4.74 11.59
C ALA A 165 -15.45 -3.85 10.50
N VAL A 166 -15.69 -2.57 10.79
CA VAL A 166 -16.20 -1.60 9.81
C VAL A 166 -15.10 -1.19 8.82
N ALA A 167 -13.87 -0.96 9.29
CA ALA A 167 -12.72 -0.68 8.41
C ALA A 167 -12.50 -1.83 7.43
N THR A 168 -12.44 -3.06 7.92
CA THR A 168 -12.30 -4.27 7.10
C THR A 168 -13.45 -4.43 6.11
N GLN A 169 -14.71 -4.34 6.56
CA GLN A 169 -15.87 -4.49 5.68
C GLN A 169 -15.89 -3.43 4.55
N GLN A 170 -15.54 -2.18 4.87
CA GLN A 170 -15.49 -1.10 3.86
C GLN A 170 -14.35 -1.30 2.85
N ALA A 171 -13.20 -1.81 3.30
CA ALA A 171 -12.12 -2.17 2.40
C ALA A 171 -12.54 -3.32 1.46
N VAL A 172 -13.16 -4.38 1.98
CA VAL A 172 -13.63 -5.52 1.16
C VAL A 172 -14.66 -5.09 0.12
N GLU A 173 -15.58 -4.20 0.48
CA GLU A 173 -16.57 -3.63 -0.45
C GLU A 173 -15.91 -2.82 -1.57
N LEU A 174 -14.92 -1.99 -1.26
CA LEU A 174 -14.17 -1.24 -2.27
C LEU A 174 -13.33 -2.16 -3.17
N ALA A 175 -12.71 -3.20 -2.61
CA ALA A 175 -11.96 -4.19 -3.38
C ALA A 175 -12.86 -4.92 -4.39
N THR A 176 -14.08 -5.29 -3.97
CA THR A 176 -15.08 -5.93 -4.83
C THR A 176 -15.49 -5.02 -5.99
N ALA A 177 -15.53 -3.70 -5.77
CA ALA A 177 -15.97 -2.75 -6.77
C ALA A 177 -14.87 -2.29 -7.74
N LEU A 178 -13.59 -2.38 -7.35
CA LEU A 178 -12.49 -1.67 -8.03
C LEU A 178 -11.32 -2.57 -8.45
N SER A 179 -11.31 -3.84 -8.06
CA SER A 179 -10.17 -4.73 -8.25
C SER A 179 -10.58 -6.09 -8.84
N THR A 180 -9.80 -7.15 -8.61
CA THR A 180 -10.05 -8.48 -9.19
C THR A 180 -11.00 -9.31 -8.33
N ASP A 181 -11.46 -10.45 -8.85
CA ASP A 181 -12.35 -11.38 -8.14
C ASP A 181 -11.70 -11.99 -6.88
N GLU A 182 -10.37 -12.03 -6.82
CA GLU A 182 -9.60 -12.56 -5.68
C GLU A 182 -9.34 -11.48 -4.59
N SER A 183 -9.37 -10.20 -4.97
CA SER A 183 -9.03 -9.10 -4.06
C SER A 183 -9.90 -9.01 -2.79
N PRO A 184 -11.23 -9.23 -2.82
CA PRO A 184 -12.06 -9.12 -1.61
C PRO A 184 -11.66 -10.12 -0.52
N SER A 185 -11.35 -11.36 -0.89
CA SER A 185 -10.97 -12.40 0.08
C SER A 185 -9.58 -12.14 0.64
N PHE A 186 -8.65 -11.71 -0.23
CA PHE A 186 -7.29 -11.32 0.16
C PHE A 186 -7.29 -10.12 1.13
N VAL A 187 -7.96 -9.03 0.78
CA VAL A 187 -8.07 -7.82 1.61
C VAL A 187 -8.72 -8.16 2.95
N ASN A 188 -9.79 -8.96 2.96
CA ASN A 188 -10.43 -9.40 4.20
C ASN A 188 -9.47 -10.16 5.10
N GLY A 189 -8.76 -11.15 4.55
CA GLY A 189 -7.83 -11.98 5.31
C GLY A 189 -6.69 -11.19 5.94
N LEU A 190 -6.06 -10.31 5.15
CA LEU A 190 -4.91 -9.52 5.62
C LEU A 190 -5.32 -8.48 6.67
N LEU A 191 -6.40 -7.72 6.44
CA LEU A 191 -6.86 -6.72 7.41
C LEU A 191 -7.40 -7.36 8.68
N SER A 192 -8.09 -8.50 8.59
CA SER A 192 -8.51 -9.27 9.77
C SER A 192 -7.31 -9.72 10.59
N ARG A 193 -6.26 -10.20 9.92
CA ARG A 193 -5.02 -10.60 10.60
C ARG A 193 -4.34 -9.43 11.30
N ILE A 194 -4.29 -8.26 10.66
CA ILE A 194 -3.74 -7.05 11.26
C ILE A 194 -4.56 -6.62 12.48
N ALA A 195 -5.89 -6.64 12.39
CA ALA A 195 -6.77 -6.31 13.51
C ALA A 195 -6.56 -7.25 14.71
N GLU A 196 -6.39 -8.55 14.48
CA GLU A 196 -6.11 -9.54 15.54
C GLU A 196 -4.81 -9.26 16.30
N VAL A 197 -3.78 -8.78 15.60
CA VAL A 197 -2.42 -8.60 16.15
C VAL A 197 -2.09 -7.14 16.45
N LYS A 198 -3.05 -6.21 16.32
CA LYS A 198 -2.82 -4.77 16.39
C LYS A 198 -2.21 -4.28 17.69
N ASP A 199 -2.41 -5.00 18.78
CA ASP A 199 -1.86 -4.67 20.10
C ASP A 199 -0.39 -5.11 20.26
N THR A 200 0.11 -5.91 19.31
CA THR A 200 1.51 -6.35 19.24
C THR A 200 2.35 -5.53 18.26
N ILE A 201 1.70 -4.74 17.40
CA ILE A 201 2.37 -3.88 16.42
C ILE A 201 2.82 -2.60 17.13
N ASP A 202 4.11 -2.30 17.04
CA ASP A 202 4.67 -1.02 17.49
C ASP A 202 4.14 0.12 16.62
N ARG A 203 3.42 1.05 17.23
CA ARG A 203 2.75 2.16 16.53
C ARG A 203 3.63 3.40 16.39
N GLY A 204 4.84 3.38 16.96
CA GLY A 204 5.79 4.50 16.95
C GLY A 204 5.51 5.50 18.07
#